data_AF-A0A961B483-F1
#
_entry.id   AF-A0A961B483-F1
#
_cell.length_a   1.000
_cell.length_b   1.000
_cell.length_c   1.000
_cell.angle_alpha   90.00
_cell.angle_beta   90.00
_cell.angle_gamma   90.00
#
_symmetry.space_group_name_H-M   'P 1'
#
loop_
_entity.id
_entity.type
_entity.pdbx_description
1 polymer ?
#
loop_
_entity_poly.entity_id
_entity_poly.type
_entity_poly.pdbx_seq_one_letter_code
_entity_poly.pdbx_strand_id
1 'polypeptide(L)'
;PAERFVAGGLEDVSAAVQASCIMAGPTDLTNETFVESLRRAKEQSNSFQWLGKLYDDAPELYREASPITHFTGATGPVLFLTGDLDNPGRDTAGMEKLKSLGVATRQVVLKDAKHGCWMRRPWFEQCVDAVDAWFREHLK
;
A
#
# COMPACT_ATOMS: atom_id res chain seq x y z
N PRO A 1 15.49 2.51 14.57
CA PRO A 1 14.68 2.63 13.32
C PRO A 1 15.12 3.78 12.40
N ALA A 2 15.37 4.98 12.93
CA ALA A 2 15.77 6.15 12.12
C ALA A 2 17.18 6.05 11.50
N GLU A 3 18.12 5.35 12.13
CA GLU A 3 19.52 5.22 11.64
C GLU A 3 19.67 4.39 10.35
N ARG A 4 18.62 3.71 9.89
CA ARG A 4 18.68 2.80 8.73
C ARG A 4 18.16 3.43 7.43
N PHE A 5 17.47 4.56 7.51
CA PHE A 5 16.95 5.27 6.33
C PHE A 5 17.78 6.50 6.05
N VAL A 6 18.20 6.67 4.80
CA VAL A 6 18.90 7.88 4.36
C VAL A 6 17.89 9.02 4.33
N ALA A 7 18.08 10.02 5.18
CA ALA A 7 17.37 11.29 5.04
C ALA A 7 17.97 12.06 3.86
N GLY A 8 17.13 12.58 2.96
CA GLY A 8 17.58 13.43 1.86
C GLY A 8 18.26 14.68 2.42
N GLY A 9 19.46 15.02 1.91
CA GLY A 9 20.24 16.19 2.33
C GLY A 9 19.72 17.53 1.80
N LEU A 10 18.40 17.66 1.59
CA LEU A 10 17.79 18.92 1.18
C LEU A 10 17.46 19.70 2.46
N GLU A 11 18.31 20.66 2.80
CA GLU A 11 18.22 21.39 4.08
C GLU A 11 16.94 22.21 4.23
N ASP A 12 16.31 22.60 3.11
CA ASP A 12 15.16 23.52 3.08
C ASP A 12 13.82 22.85 2.73
N VAL A 13 13.79 21.54 2.46
CA VAL A 13 12.53 20.83 2.13
C VAL A 13 12.42 19.48 2.83
N SER A 14 11.22 19.18 3.31
CA SER A 14 10.92 17.90 3.95
C SER A 14 10.66 16.81 2.92
N ALA A 15 11.23 15.62 3.14
CA ALA A 15 10.89 14.40 2.39
C ALA A 15 9.61 13.71 2.92
N ALA A 16 8.94 14.29 3.93
CA ALA A 16 7.72 13.72 4.48
C ALA A 16 6.58 13.75 3.45
N VAL A 17 5.97 12.58 3.21
CA VAL A 17 4.82 12.46 2.32
C VAL A 17 3.57 13.03 2.98
N GLN A 18 2.95 14.03 2.35
CA GLN A 18 1.80 14.74 2.90
C GLN A 18 0.47 13.99 2.73
N ALA A 19 0.33 13.17 1.69
CA ALA A 19 -0.80 12.28 1.46
C ALA A 19 -0.41 11.19 0.46
N SER A 20 -1.02 10.00 0.55
CA SER A 20 -0.74 8.86 -0.34
C SER A 20 -2.02 8.23 -0.88
N CYS A 21 -1.91 7.55 -2.03
CA CYS A 21 -2.93 6.68 -2.59
C CYS A 21 -2.31 5.32 -2.91
N ILE A 22 -2.81 4.24 -2.29
CA ILE A 22 -2.40 2.86 -2.53
C ILE A 22 -3.43 2.23 -3.47
N MET A 23 -2.98 1.86 -4.67
CA MET A 23 -3.81 1.32 -5.74
C MET A 23 -3.64 -0.20 -5.81
N ALA A 24 -4.52 -0.95 -5.15
CA ALA A 24 -4.47 -2.41 -4.96
C ALA A 24 -3.11 -3.00 -4.53
N GLY A 25 -2.27 -2.21 -3.86
CA GLY A 25 -0.96 -2.66 -3.37
C GLY A 25 -1.09 -3.41 -2.04
N PRO A 26 -0.51 -4.60 -1.88
CA PRO A 26 -0.47 -5.27 -0.57
C PRO A 26 0.37 -4.45 0.42
N THR A 27 -0.16 -4.24 1.62
CA THR A 27 0.56 -3.57 2.72
C THR A 27 1.20 -4.55 3.71
N ASP A 28 0.78 -5.81 3.66
CA ASP A 28 1.30 -6.89 4.50
C ASP A 28 1.68 -8.08 3.61
N LEU A 29 2.98 -8.32 3.45
CA LEU A 29 3.54 -9.44 2.70
C LEU A 29 3.72 -10.70 3.58
N THR A 30 3.28 -10.64 4.83
CA THR A 30 3.48 -11.68 5.85
C THR A 30 2.18 -12.34 6.30
N ASN A 31 1.02 -11.80 5.91
CA ASN A 31 -0.26 -12.45 6.19
C ASN A 31 -0.35 -13.84 5.54
N GLU A 32 -1.11 -14.73 6.17
CA GLU A 32 -1.21 -16.14 5.81
C GLU A 32 -1.54 -16.35 4.32
N THR A 33 -2.61 -15.72 3.82
CA THR A 33 -3.03 -15.83 2.42
C THR A 33 -1.93 -15.41 1.44
N PHE A 34 -1.20 -14.34 1.76
CA PHE A 34 -0.09 -13.88 0.92
C PHE A 34 1.07 -14.86 0.95
N VAL A 35 1.47 -15.33 2.13
CA VAL A 35 2.54 -16.33 2.32
C VAL A 35 2.22 -17.64 1.60
N GLU A 36 0.99 -18.13 1.66
CA GLU A 36 0.55 -19.30 0.88
C GLU A 36 0.72 -19.07 -0.63
N SER A 37 0.37 -17.87 -1.12
CA SER A 37 0.57 -17.53 -2.53
C SER A 37 2.05 -17.52 -2.92
N LEU A 38 2.93 -17.03 -2.04
CA LEU A 38 4.37 -17.04 -2.24
C LEU A 38 4.93 -18.46 -2.28
N ARG A 39 4.50 -19.34 -1.37
CA ARG A 39 4.92 -20.75 -1.35
C ARG A 39 4.47 -21.52 -2.59
N ARG A 40 3.29 -21.21 -3.14
CA ARG A 40 2.82 -21.80 -4.40
C ARG A 40 3.63 -21.31 -5.60
N ALA A 41 3.88 -20.01 -5.69
CA ALA A 41 4.57 -19.40 -6.84
C ALA A 41 6.09 -19.58 -6.79
N LYS A 42 6.67 -19.70 -5.60
CA LYS A 42 8.12 -19.79 -5.34
C LYS A 42 8.88 -18.68 -6.06
N GLU A 43 9.88 -19.05 -6.87
CA GLU A 43 10.71 -18.13 -7.65
C GLU A 43 9.93 -17.38 -8.73
N GLN A 44 8.73 -17.83 -9.09
CA GLN A 44 7.88 -17.15 -10.06
C GLN A 44 7.09 -15.98 -9.45
N SER A 45 7.11 -15.81 -8.12
CA SER A 45 6.44 -14.68 -7.48
C SER A 45 7.16 -13.36 -7.78
N ASN A 46 6.40 -12.29 -8.02
CA ASN A 46 6.97 -10.94 -8.17
C ASN A 46 7.78 -10.54 -6.92
N SER A 47 7.38 -10.98 -5.74
CA SER A 47 8.12 -10.73 -4.50
C SER A 47 9.48 -11.42 -4.49
N PHE A 48 9.62 -12.65 -5.01
CA PHE A 48 10.93 -13.27 -5.17
C PHE A 48 11.77 -12.54 -6.22
N GLN A 49 11.19 -12.17 -7.36
CA GLN A 49 11.90 -11.42 -8.41
C GLN A 49 12.44 -10.09 -7.90
N TRP A 50 11.75 -9.47 -6.92
CA TRP A 50 12.18 -8.23 -6.29
C TRP A 50 13.16 -8.44 -5.13
N LEU A 51 12.85 -9.34 -4.18
CA LEU A 51 13.61 -9.53 -2.94
C LEU A 51 14.76 -10.55 -3.05
N GLY A 52 14.76 -11.39 -4.09
CA GLY A 52 15.80 -12.37 -4.38
C GLY A 52 15.86 -13.56 -3.40
N LYS A 53 14.86 -13.73 -2.54
CA LYS A 53 14.77 -14.79 -1.52
C LYS A 53 13.35 -15.34 -1.44
N LEU A 54 13.21 -16.62 -1.09
CA LEU A 54 11.91 -17.20 -0.74
C LEU A 54 11.48 -16.71 0.64
N TYR A 55 10.16 -16.68 0.89
CA TYR A 55 9.62 -16.27 2.19
C TYR A 55 10.16 -17.13 3.34
N ASP A 56 10.16 -18.45 3.17
CA ASP A 56 10.59 -19.38 4.23
C ASP A 56 12.10 -19.28 4.55
N ASP A 57 12.91 -18.77 3.60
CA ASP A 57 14.35 -18.56 3.81
C ASP A 57 14.66 -17.22 4.50
N ALA A 58 13.81 -16.21 4.30
CA ALA A 58 14.07 -14.84 4.77
C ALA A 58 12.78 -14.11 5.20
N PRO A 59 12.00 -14.61 6.18
CA PRO A 59 10.70 -14.03 6.54
C PRO A 59 10.82 -12.59 7.06
N GLU A 60 11.92 -12.26 7.74
CA GLU A 60 12.20 -10.90 8.21
C GLU A 60 12.38 -9.90 7.07
N LEU A 61 12.89 -10.33 5.89
CA LEU A 61 13.01 -9.46 4.72
C LEU A 61 11.63 -9.07 4.18
N TYR A 62 10.67 -10.00 4.19
CA TYR A 62 9.29 -9.74 3.79
C TYR A 62 8.56 -8.88 4.82
N ARG A 63 8.82 -9.08 6.12
CA ARG A 63 8.32 -8.21 7.18
C ARG A 63 8.85 -6.79 7.01
N GLU A 64 10.15 -6.62 6.76
CA GLU A 64 10.76 -5.32 6.49
C GLU A 64 10.22 -4.67 5.20
N ALA A 65 9.93 -5.46 4.18
CA ALA A 65 9.32 -4.98 2.95
C ALA A 65 7.82 -4.65 3.07
N SER A 66 7.16 -5.00 4.19
CA SER A 66 5.72 -4.79 4.39
C SER A 66 5.43 -3.37 4.91
N PRO A 67 4.74 -2.49 4.14
CA PRO A 67 4.42 -1.13 4.56
C PRO A 67 3.74 -1.03 5.93
N ILE A 68 2.87 -1.99 6.27
CA ILE A 68 2.12 -2.00 7.54
C ILE A 68 3.02 -1.94 8.79
N THR A 69 4.27 -2.42 8.67
CA THR A 69 5.24 -2.44 9.78
C THR A 69 5.94 -1.10 10.00
N HIS A 70 5.81 -0.18 9.04
CA HIS A 70 6.40 1.16 9.08
C HIS A 70 5.36 2.27 9.25
N PHE A 71 4.06 1.93 9.33
CA PHE A 71 3.03 2.90 9.68
C PHE A 71 3.24 3.40 11.12
N THR A 72 3.26 4.73 11.26
CA THR A 72 3.39 5.44 12.54
C THR A 72 2.35 6.55 12.63
N GLY A 73 2.23 7.21 13.79
CA GLY A 73 1.38 8.40 13.91
C GLY A 73 1.84 9.60 13.05
N ALA A 74 3.07 9.56 12.53
CA ALA A 74 3.59 10.57 11.60
C ALA A 74 3.33 10.20 10.12
N THR A 75 2.77 9.02 9.84
CA THR A 75 2.37 8.65 8.49
C THR A 75 1.29 9.62 8.01
N GLY A 76 1.48 10.22 6.83
CA GLY A 76 0.47 11.07 6.21
C GLY A 76 -0.80 10.28 5.89
N PRO A 77 -1.94 10.96 5.64
CA PRO A 77 -3.17 10.32 5.22
C PRO A 77 -2.95 9.30 4.08
N VAL A 78 -3.59 8.13 4.17
CA VAL A 78 -3.57 7.10 3.11
C VAL A 78 -4.97 6.77 2.57
N LEU A 79 -5.18 6.98 1.27
CA LEU A 79 -6.30 6.44 0.51
C LEU A 79 -5.97 5.03 0.02
N PHE A 80 -6.90 4.10 0.18
CA PHE A 80 -6.88 2.80 -0.50
C PHE A 80 -7.87 2.81 -1.67
N LEU A 81 -7.43 2.38 -2.85
CA LEU A 81 -8.22 2.37 -4.07
C LEU A 81 -8.17 1.00 -4.73
N THR A 82 -9.31 0.30 -4.76
CA THR A 82 -9.40 -1.06 -5.30
C THR A 82 -10.74 -1.31 -5.99
N GLY A 83 -10.75 -2.18 -7.00
CA GLY A 83 -12.00 -2.59 -7.65
C GLY A 83 -12.79 -3.62 -6.87
N ASP A 84 -14.12 -3.60 -6.98
CA ASP A 84 -15.02 -4.58 -6.36
C ASP A 84 -14.81 -6.02 -6.86
N LEU A 85 -14.33 -6.20 -8.09
CA LEU A 85 -13.97 -7.51 -8.68
C LEU A 85 -12.47 -7.87 -8.50
N ASP A 86 -11.72 -7.11 -7.69
CA ASP A 86 -10.36 -7.45 -7.25
C ASP A 86 -10.41 -8.10 -5.86
N ASN A 87 -9.89 -7.43 -4.84
CA ASN A 87 -9.86 -7.90 -3.46
C ASN A 87 -9.87 -6.69 -2.50
N PRO A 88 -11.04 -6.09 -2.26
CA PRO A 88 -11.19 -5.01 -1.27
C PRO A 88 -10.75 -5.39 0.14
N GLY A 89 -10.88 -6.67 0.52
CA GLY A 89 -10.52 -7.16 1.85
C GLY A 89 -9.02 -7.09 2.17
N ARG A 90 -8.16 -7.02 1.14
CA ARG A 90 -6.70 -6.87 1.31
C ARG A 90 -6.33 -5.60 2.09
N ASP A 91 -7.14 -4.54 1.99
CA ASP A 91 -6.80 -3.24 2.54
C ASP A 91 -7.17 -3.11 4.03
N THR A 92 -7.98 -4.03 4.56
CA THR A 92 -8.53 -3.97 5.92
C THR A 92 -7.46 -3.83 6.99
N ALA A 93 -6.46 -4.72 7.02
CA ALA A 93 -5.42 -4.71 8.05
C ALA A 93 -4.62 -3.39 8.04
N GLY A 94 -4.27 -2.88 6.85
CA GLY A 94 -3.59 -1.60 6.69
C GLY A 94 -4.43 -0.44 7.21
N MET A 95 -5.72 -0.39 6.85
CA MET A 95 -6.65 0.63 7.32
C MET A 95 -6.83 0.58 8.84
N GLU A 96 -7.02 -0.60 9.44
CA GLU A 96 -7.16 -0.76 10.89
C GLU A 96 -5.92 -0.28 11.63
N LYS A 97 -4.73 -0.62 11.12
CA LYS A 97 -3.46 -0.13 11.68
C LYS A 97 -3.37 1.38 11.64
N LEU A 98 -3.64 2.01 10.50
CA LEU A 98 -3.61 3.47 10.34
C LEU A 98 -4.63 4.16 11.25
N LYS A 99 -5.87 3.65 11.32
CA LYS A 99 -6.91 4.16 12.23
C LYS A 99 -6.46 4.08 13.69
N SER A 100 -5.82 2.98 14.10
CA SER A 100 -5.30 2.83 15.47
C SER A 100 -4.20 3.84 15.83
N LEU A 101 -3.52 4.39 14.81
CA LEU A 101 -2.47 5.40 14.96
C LEU A 101 -3.01 6.83 14.84
N GLY A 102 -4.33 7.01 14.65
CA GLY A 102 -4.95 8.31 14.41
C GLY A 102 -4.68 8.88 13.02
N VAL A 103 -4.20 8.06 12.07
CA VAL A 103 -3.91 8.49 10.70
C VAL A 103 -5.18 8.42 9.87
N ALA A 104 -5.49 9.51 9.16
CA ALA A 104 -6.64 9.57 8.27
C ALA A 104 -6.51 8.52 7.15
N THR A 105 -7.56 7.71 6.99
CA THR A 105 -7.58 6.69 5.96
C THR A 105 -9.00 6.31 5.58
N ARG A 106 -9.20 5.97 4.31
CA ARG A 106 -10.43 5.36 3.80
C ARG A 106 -10.13 4.46 2.61
N GLN A 107 -11.08 3.60 2.27
CA GLN A 107 -11.08 2.85 1.02
C GLN A 107 -12.15 3.41 0.10
N VAL A 108 -11.82 3.57 -1.17
CA VAL A 108 -12.78 3.75 -2.26
C VAL A 108 -12.79 2.48 -3.09
N VAL A 109 -13.96 1.87 -3.20
CA VAL A 109 -14.19 0.66 -4.00
C VAL A 109 -14.77 1.07 -5.34
N LEU A 110 -14.03 0.80 -6.42
CA LEU A 110 -14.42 1.11 -7.78
C LEU A 110 -15.42 0.06 -8.29
N LYS A 111 -16.56 0.52 -8.80
CA LYS A 111 -17.65 -0.36 -9.23
C LYS A 111 -17.32 -1.07 -10.55
N ASP A 112 -17.71 -2.34 -10.63
CA ASP A 112 -17.55 -3.24 -11.78
C ASP A 112 -16.08 -3.38 -12.24
N ALA A 113 -15.12 -3.24 -11.31
CA ALA A 113 -13.71 -2.98 -11.61
C ALA A 113 -12.78 -4.12 -11.20
N LYS A 114 -11.85 -4.47 -12.10
CA LYS A 114 -10.84 -5.52 -11.87
C LYS A 114 -9.51 -4.95 -11.36
N HIS A 115 -8.59 -5.83 -10.98
CA HIS A 115 -7.21 -5.46 -10.67
C HIS A 115 -6.55 -4.73 -11.86
N GLY A 116 -5.84 -3.62 -11.60
CA GLY A 116 -5.18 -2.87 -12.68
C GLY A 116 -6.10 -1.98 -13.53
N CYS A 117 -7.33 -1.69 -13.08
CA CYS A 117 -8.34 -0.97 -13.86
C CYS A 117 -8.09 0.54 -14.05
N TRP A 118 -7.24 1.15 -13.23
CA TRP A 118 -7.31 2.59 -12.94
C TRP A 118 -7.10 3.55 -14.11
N MET A 119 -6.33 3.14 -15.11
CA MET A 119 -6.04 3.94 -16.31
C MET A 119 -6.86 3.49 -17.53
N ARG A 120 -7.98 2.79 -17.30
CA ARG A 120 -8.82 2.21 -18.35
C ARG A 120 -10.26 2.65 -18.20
N ARG A 121 -10.91 2.95 -19.32
CA ARG A 121 -12.38 3.09 -19.33
C ARG A 121 -13.03 1.72 -19.10
N PRO A 122 -14.16 1.66 -18.37
CA PRO A 122 -14.95 2.78 -17.84
C PRO A 122 -14.51 3.29 -16.45
N TRP A 123 -13.49 2.72 -15.81
CA TRP A 123 -13.13 3.00 -14.42
C TRP A 123 -12.28 4.26 -14.19
N PHE A 124 -11.67 4.77 -15.26
CA PHE A 124 -10.78 5.93 -15.21
C PHE A 124 -11.39 7.13 -14.48
N GLU A 125 -12.65 7.47 -14.77
CA GLU A 125 -13.33 8.61 -14.13
C GLU A 125 -13.50 8.40 -12.62
N GLN A 126 -13.99 7.22 -12.21
CA GLN A 126 -14.11 6.86 -10.78
C GLN A 126 -12.75 6.94 -10.06
N CYS A 127 -11.66 6.57 -10.73
CA CYS A 127 -10.32 6.63 -10.14
C CYS A 127 -9.84 8.06 -9.97
N VAL A 128 -9.98 8.89 -11.01
CA VAL A 128 -9.58 10.30 -10.97
C VAL A 128 -10.37 11.05 -9.90
N ASP A 129 -11.69 10.86 -9.85
CA ASP A 129 -12.54 11.54 -8.86
C ASP A 129 -12.15 11.16 -7.43
N ALA A 130 -11.88 9.88 -7.17
CA ALA A 130 -11.47 9.41 -5.85
C ALA A 130 -10.12 10.00 -5.40
N VAL A 131 -9.15 10.04 -6.31
CA VAL A 131 -7.79 10.54 -6.05
C VAL A 131 -7.76 12.06 -5.93
N ASP A 132 -8.46 12.78 -6.81
CA ASP A 132 -8.58 14.25 -6.75
C ASP A 132 -9.26 14.70 -5.46
N ALA A 133 -10.39 14.08 -5.09
CA ALA A 133 -11.09 14.41 -3.85
C ALA A 133 -10.20 14.19 -2.61
N TRP A 134 -9.43 13.10 -2.58
CA TRP A 134 -8.51 12.81 -1.49
C TRP A 134 -7.38 13.83 -1.36
N PHE A 135 -6.73 14.16 -2.47
CA PHE A 135 -5.63 15.11 -2.43
C PHE A 135 -6.10 16.54 -2.18
N ARG A 136 -7.28 16.95 -2.65
CA ARG A 136 -7.87 18.25 -2.28
C ARG A 136 -8.16 18.38 -0.80
N GLU A 137 -8.52 17.28 -0.14
CA GLU A 137 -8.83 17.25 1.29
C GLU A 137 -7.57 17.36 2.16
N HIS A 138 -6.45 16.79 1.71
CA HIS A 138 -5.27 16.59 2.55
C HIS A 138 -4.02 17.39 2.13
N LEU A 139 -3.94 17.86 0.89
CA LEU A 139 -2.88 18.76 0.44
C LEU A 139 -3.31 20.22 0.64
N LYS A 140 -2.35 21.06 1.04
CA LYS A 140 -2.51 22.51 1.21
C LYS A 140 -1.68 23.24 0.16
#